data_AF-A0A835YSB6-F1
#
_entry.id   AF-A0A835YSB6-F1
#
_cell.length_a   1.000
_cell.length_b   1.000
_cell.length_c   1.000
_cell.angle_alpha   90.00
_cell.angle_beta   90.00
_cell.angle_gamma   90.00
#
_symmetry.space_group_name_H-M   'P 1'
#
loop_
_entity.id
_entity.type
_entity.pdbx_description
1 polymer ?
#
loop_
_entity_poly.entity_id
_entity_poly.type
_entity_poly.pdbx_seq_one_letter_code
_entity_poly.pdbx_strand_id
1 'polypeptide(L)'
;MPPCIVLILHSRVRGALVRSGAWQRSPQRRLSSAAPGGAADGKPGPKPLDRGNTPMRKGFDVLSSESGSKCVITGYDPHGFDVGRVNARSSILAFPGSFLLWAPRSFDEITLESLELIALTEPKPDVLLVGSGRVFNMRLDPQIMAYFKKHGIRVDVMDTRNAAATFNVLNSEDRLVVAALLKLDPHDPPPGYFAAAAAADPMLEKAHGRRGPQ
;
A
#
# COMPACT_ATOMS: atom_id res chain seq x y z
N MET A 1 -5.57 21.21 10.21
CA MET A 1 -5.22 20.73 8.86
C MET A 1 -4.01 19.82 9.00
N PRO A 2 -4.15 18.48 8.93
CA PRO A 2 -2.99 17.60 9.04
C PRO A 2 -2.35 17.38 7.66
N PRO A 3 -1.01 17.20 7.58
CA PRO A 3 -0.29 16.98 6.32
C PRO A 3 -0.35 15.51 5.88
N CYS A 4 -0.60 15.29 4.59
CA CYS A 4 -0.53 13.99 3.94
C CYS A 4 0.92 13.48 3.92
N ILE A 5 1.17 12.35 4.58
CA ILE A 5 2.49 11.71 4.63
C ILE A 5 2.65 10.86 3.36
N VAL A 6 3.54 11.29 2.47
CA VAL A 6 4.01 10.48 1.34
C VAL A 6 5.10 9.53 1.86
N LEU A 7 4.74 8.27 2.09
CA LEU A 7 5.70 7.23 2.47
C LEU A 7 6.41 6.71 1.20
N ILE A 8 7.63 7.19 0.95
CA ILE A 8 8.54 6.61 -0.04
C ILE A 8 9.32 5.49 0.65
N LEU A 9 8.89 4.24 0.49
CA LEU A 9 9.60 3.09 1.04
C LEU A 9 10.79 2.71 0.14
N HIS A 10 12.00 3.07 0.56
CA HIS A 10 13.23 2.51 -0.03
C HIS A 10 13.51 1.15 0.62
N SER A 11 13.28 0.07 -0.13
CA SER A 11 13.74 -1.27 0.25
C SER A 11 15.26 -1.34 0.09
N ARG A 12 16.00 -1.58 1.18
CA ARG A 12 17.41 -1.94 1.13
C ARG A 12 17.63 -3.21 1.96
N VAL A 13 17.57 -4.34 1.27
CA VAL A 13 17.85 -5.66 1.83
C VAL A 13 19.36 -5.77 2.09
N ARG A 14 19.74 -6.05 3.35
CA ARG A 14 21.03 -6.67 3.68
C ARG A 14 20.76 -7.91 4.50
N GLY A 15 21.09 -9.06 3.91
CA GLY A 15 21.07 -10.35 4.57
C GLY A 15 22.12 -10.41 5.69
N ALA A 16 21.74 -11.04 6.80
CA ALA A 16 22.66 -11.49 7.83
C ALA A 16 22.33 -12.94 8.18
N LEU A 17 23.24 -13.81 7.74
CA LEU A 17 23.37 -15.21 8.10
C LEU A 17 23.81 -15.31 9.58
N VAL A 18 23.14 -16.12 10.41
CA VAL A 18 23.80 -16.70 11.58
C VAL A 18 23.26 -18.09 11.87
N ARG A 19 24.22 -19.03 11.95
CA ARG A 19 24.03 -20.44 12.28
C ARG A 19 24.20 -20.65 13.78
N SER A 20 23.65 -21.79 14.22
CA SER A 20 24.17 -22.65 15.29
C SER A 20 23.78 -22.35 16.73
N GLY A 21 23.43 -23.42 17.44
CA GLY A 21 23.73 -23.53 18.87
C GLY A 21 22.62 -24.11 19.73
N ALA A 22 22.37 -25.41 19.59
CA ALA A 22 21.67 -26.19 20.61
C ALA A 22 22.37 -26.05 21.97
N TRP A 23 21.62 -25.89 23.06
CA TRP A 23 22.06 -26.30 24.39
C TRP A 23 20.91 -26.87 25.22
N GLN A 24 21.23 -27.99 25.84
CA GLN A 24 20.34 -28.94 26.48
C GLN A 24 20.01 -28.55 27.93
N ARG A 25 18.86 -29.10 28.33
CA ARG A 25 18.32 -29.38 29.68
C ARG A 25 19.36 -29.45 30.82
N SER A 26 19.00 -28.90 31.98
CA SER A 26 18.44 -29.66 33.12
C SER A 26 18.46 -28.85 34.44
N PRO A 27 17.63 -29.23 35.44
CA PRO A 27 17.27 -28.41 36.60
C PRO A 27 17.98 -28.86 37.89
N GLN A 28 18.00 -28.03 38.95
CA GLN A 28 17.55 -28.41 40.31
C GLN A 28 17.73 -27.30 41.36
N ARG A 29 16.75 -27.27 42.28
CA ARG A 29 16.90 -27.19 43.76
C ARG A 29 17.05 -25.81 44.44
N ARG A 30 15.88 -25.35 44.92
CA ARG A 30 15.55 -24.89 46.30
C ARG A 30 16.73 -24.72 47.28
N LEU A 31 16.75 -23.60 48.00
CA LEU A 31 16.46 -23.56 49.46
C LEU A 31 16.33 -22.12 49.99
N SER A 32 15.63 -22.05 51.11
CA SER A 32 15.10 -20.89 51.85
C SER A 32 16.14 -20.24 52.78
N SER A 33 16.00 -18.95 53.12
CA SER A 33 15.74 -18.47 54.50
C SER A 33 16.19 -17.01 54.78
N ALA A 34 15.32 -16.33 55.54
CA ALA A 34 15.55 -15.32 56.60
C ALA A 34 16.11 -13.90 56.29
N ALA A 35 15.36 -12.92 56.83
CA ALA A 35 15.58 -11.46 56.91
C ALA A 35 16.44 -11.08 58.16
N PRO A 36 16.55 -9.82 58.67
CA PRO A 36 16.08 -8.50 58.17
C PRO A 36 17.08 -7.32 58.33
N GLY A 37 16.70 -6.12 57.87
CA GLY A 37 17.08 -4.85 58.51
C GLY A 37 17.80 -3.82 57.62
N GLY A 38 17.23 -2.62 57.49
CA GLY A 38 17.92 -1.42 57.01
C GLY A 38 17.02 -0.45 56.23
N ALA A 39 16.63 0.64 56.88
CA ALA A 39 15.76 1.71 56.36
C ALA A 39 16.54 2.83 55.63
N ALA A 40 15.78 3.65 54.87
CA ALA A 40 16.12 4.90 54.18
C ALA A 40 16.98 4.72 52.90
N ASP A 41 16.67 5.29 51.73
CA ASP A 41 16.29 6.67 51.46
C ASP A 41 15.62 6.81 50.06
N GLY A 42 14.88 7.90 49.83
CA GLY A 42 13.98 8.08 48.69
C GLY A 42 14.65 8.60 47.42
N LYS A 43 14.41 7.91 46.30
CA LYS A 43 14.22 8.49 44.95
C LYS A 43 13.31 7.53 44.16
N PRO A 44 12.24 7.99 43.48
CA PRO A 44 11.51 7.12 42.57
C PRO A 44 12.42 6.85 41.36
N GLY A 45 13.00 5.65 41.33
CA GLY A 45 13.62 5.12 40.13
C GLY A 45 12.59 5.04 39.00
N PRO A 46 13.03 5.11 37.73
CA PRO A 46 12.11 5.00 36.60
C PRO A 46 11.31 3.71 36.75
N LYS A 47 9.97 3.82 36.67
CA LYS A 47 9.06 2.67 36.71
C LYS A 47 9.63 1.58 35.78
N PRO A 48 9.67 0.31 36.20
CA PRO A 48 10.09 -0.77 35.34
C PRO A 48 9.31 -0.66 34.03
N LEU A 49 10.03 -0.54 32.91
CA LEU A 49 9.44 -0.54 31.59
C LEU A 49 8.60 -1.81 31.50
N ASP A 50 7.28 -1.66 31.53
CA ASP A 50 6.35 -2.76 31.50
C ASP A 50 6.66 -3.55 30.21
N ARG A 51 7.26 -4.75 30.35
CA ARG A 51 7.39 -5.73 29.25
C ARG A 51 6.03 -6.38 28.99
N GLY A 52 4.94 -5.65 29.21
CA GLY A 52 3.62 -5.95 28.74
C GLY A 52 3.62 -5.87 27.23
N ASN A 53 3.84 -7.03 26.61
CA ASN A 53 3.17 -7.49 25.40
C ASN A 53 2.59 -6.35 24.54
N THR A 54 3.44 -5.53 23.92
CA THR A 54 2.96 -4.70 22.81
C THR A 54 2.66 -5.71 21.71
N PRO A 55 1.39 -5.93 21.32
CA PRO A 55 1.16 -6.70 20.12
C PRO A 55 1.83 -5.88 19.02
N MET A 56 2.92 -6.40 18.44
CA MET A 56 3.35 -5.99 17.11
C MET A 56 2.09 -6.12 16.26
N ARG A 57 1.42 -5.01 15.96
CA ARG A 57 0.32 -5.00 15.00
C ARG A 57 0.92 -5.61 13.74
N LYS A 58 0.44 -6.80 13.36
CA LYS A 58 1.03 -7.63 12.31
C LYS A 58 0.78 -7.10 10.90
N GLY A 59 0.23 -5.90 10.74
CA GLY A 59 -0.12 -5.33 9.45
C GLY A 59 -0.03 -3.81 9.45
N PHE A 60 0.18 -3.25 8.26
CA PHE A 60 0.12 -1.82 8.01
C PHE A 60 -1.35 -1.42 7.79
N ASP A 61 -1.82 -0.48 8.60
CA ASP A 61 -3.19 0.06 8.54
C ASP A 61 -3.27 1.20 7.50
N VAL A 62 -3.14 0.84 6.22
CA VAL A 62 -3.22 1.78 5.08
C VAL A 62 -4.68 2.00 4.64
N LEU A 63 -5.57 1.15 5.15
CA LEU A 63 -6.96 1.04 4.72
C LEU A 63 -7.91 1.83 5.64
N SER A 64 -7.55 2.06 6.90
CA SER A 64 -8.36 2.89 7.80
C SER A 64 -8.28 4.36 7.41
N SER A 65 -9.35 4.87 6.80
CA SER A 65 -9.54 6.30 6.60
C SER A 65 -9.99 6.96 7.90
N GLU A 66 -9.08 7.18 8.85
CA GLU A 66 -9.40 7.91 10.09
C GLU A 66 -9.73 9.40 9.84
N SER A 67 -9.55 9.90 8.61
CA SER A 67 -9.81 11.29 8.22
C SER A 67 -10.99 11.46 7.25
N GLY A 68 -11.77 10.42 6.97
CA GLY A 68 -12.98 10.49 6.12
C GLY A 68 -12.73 10.86 4.65
N SER A 69 -11.47 10.93 4.24
CA SER A 69 -11.10 11.25 2.86
C SER A 69 -10.89 9.95 2.10
N LYS A 70 -11.77 9.64 1.15
CA LYS A 70 -11.63 8.49 0.26
C LYS A 70 -10.64 8.82 -0.87
N CYS A 71 -9.83 7.84 -1.24
CA CYS A 71 -9.04 7.89 -2.46
C CYS A 71 -9.97 7.82 -3.66
N VAL A 72 -9.97 8.85 -4.50
CA VAL A 72 -10.78 8.90 -5.72
C VAL A 72 -9.87 9.20 -6.89
N ILE A 73 -9.89 8.34 -7.89
CA ILE A 73 -9.15 8.53 -9.13
C ILE A 73 -10.01 9.40 -10.04
N THR A 74 -9.62 10.65 -10.25
CA THR A 74 -10.39 11.66 -10.99
C THR A 74 -10.04 11.67 -12.48
N GLY A 75 -8.81 11.29 -12.81
CA GLY A 75 -8.29 11.33 -14.17
C GLY A 75 -7.09 10.41 -14.33
N TYR A 76 -6.67 10.22 -15.58
CA TYR A 76 -5.42 9.54 -15.91
C TYR A 76 -4.92 10.06 -17.24
N ASP A 77 -3.60 10.03 -17.38
CA ASP A 77 -2.89 10.36 -18.60
C ASP A 77 -1.94 9.21 -18.96
N PRO A 78 -1.27 9.24 -20.12
CA PRO A 78 -0.36 8.17 -20.48
C PRO A 78 0.74 7.89 -19.44
N HIS A 79 1.13 8.91 -18.67
CA HIS A 79 2.25 8.85 -17.73
C HIS A 79 1.82 8.63 -16.27
N GLY A 80 0.53 8.64 -15.96
CA GLY A 80 0.07 8.53 -14.57
C GLY A 80 -1.41 8.77 -14.33
N PHE A 81 -1.73 9.13 -13.08
CA PHE A 81 -3.09 9.21 -12.55
C PHE A 81 -3.30 10.50 -11.76
N ASP A 82 -4.49 11.07 -11.86
CA ASP A 82 -4.97 12.11 -10.97
C ASP A 82 -5.78 11.48 -9.84
N VAL A 83 -5.30 11.63 -8.62
CA VAL A 83 -5.94 11.12 -7.41
C VAL A 83 -6.35 12.31 -6.54
N GLY A 84 -7.63 12.64 -6.58
CA GLY A 84 -8.17 13.85 -5.97
C GLY A 84 -7.53 15.11 -6.53
N ARG A 85 -6.61 15.72 -5.76
CA ARG A 85 -5.85 16.91 -6.15
C ARG A 85 -4.37 16.62 -6.44
N VAL A 86 -3.95 15.37 -6.33
CA VAL A 86 -2.56 14.96 -6.52
C VAL A 86 -2.42 14.29 -7.88
N ASN A 87 -1.49 14.78 -8.70
CA ASN A 87 -1.12 14.13 -9.95
C ASN A 87 0.08 13.19 -9.69
N ALA A 88 -0.17 11.89 -9.76
CA ALA A 88 0.82 10.83 -9.57
C ALA A 88 1.36 10.38 -10.93
N ARG A 89 2.60 10.75 -11.25
CA ARG A 89 3.29 10.43 -12.52
C ARG A 89 3.95 9.05 -12.54
N SER A 90 3.24 8.04 -12.09
CA SER A 90 3.70 6.65 -12.12
C SER A 90 2.52 5.70 -12.10
N SER A 91 2.81 4.40 -12.18
CA SER A 91 1.87 3.38 -11.71
C SER A 91 1.59 3.58 -10.22
N ILE A 92 0.40 3.19 -9.76
CA ILE A 92 -0.02 3.39 -8.37
C ILE A 92 -0.68 2.15 -7.78
N LEU A 93 -0.56 2.01 -6.46
CA LEU A 93 -1.43 1.16 -5.64
C LEU A 93 -2.44 2.07 -4.94
N ALA A 94 -3.71 1.99 -5.31
CA ALA A 94 -4.78 2.74 -4.69
C ALA A 94 -5.47 1.89 -3.62
N PHE A 95 -5.58 2.46 -2.43
CA PHE A 95 -6.26 1.93 -1.25
C PHE A 95 -7.49 2.80 -0.93
N PRO A 96 -8.48 2.35 -0.15
CA PRO A 96 -9.71 3.10 0.10
C PRO A 96 -9.51 4.53 0.61
N GLY A 97 -8.51 4.76 1.47
CA GLY A 97 -8.19 6.07 2.05
C GLY A 97 -6.88 6.71 1.57
N SER A 98 -6.07 6.03 0.75
CA SER A 98 -4.74 6.48 0.39
C SER A 98 -4.24 5.85 -0.90
N PHE A 99 -3.10 6.29 -1.41
CA PHE A 99 -2.43 5.62 -2.53
C PHE A 99 -0.92 5.64 -2.34
N LEU A 100 -0.23 4.70 -2.98
CA LEU A 100 1.22 4.59 -3.00
C LEU A 100 1.71 4.57 -4.45
N LEU A 101 2.91 5.09 -4.68
CA LEU A 101 3.58 4.93 -5.97
C LEU A 101 4.04 3.46 -6.10
N TRP A 102 3.84 2.90 -7.28
CA TRP A 102 4.10 1.51 -7.57
C TRP A 102 5.17 1.39 -8.67
N ALA A 103 6.16 0.52 -8.44
CA ALA A 103 7.36 0.45 -9.26
C ALA A 103 7.14 -0.12 -10.69
N PRO A 104 6.32 -1.16 -10.91
CA PRO A 104 6.12 -1.74 -12.24
C PRO A 104 5.65 -0.71 -13.28
N ARG A 105 6.34 -0.69 -14.42
CA ARG A 105 6.02 0.17 -15.58
C ARG A 105 5.34 -0.59 -16.71
N SER A 106 5.50 -1.90 -16.74
CA SER A 106 4.87 -2.80 -17.72
C SER A 106 4.22 -3.98 -17.01
N PHE A 107 3.38 -4.71 -17.75
CA PHE A 107 2.68 -5.88 -17.21
C PHE A 107 3.63 -7.02 -16.83
N ASP A 108 4.73 -7.19 -17.57
CA ASP A 108 5.72 -8.23 -17.29
C ASP A 108 6.50 -7.97 -16.00
N GLU A 109 6.55 -6.72 -15.53
CA GLU A 109 7.17 -6.35 -14.25
C GLU A 109 6.24 -6.60 -13.04
N ILE A 110 4.98 -7.02 -13.27
CA ILE A 110 4.05 -7.37 -12.20
C ILE A 110 4.42 -8.75 -11.64
N THR A 111 5.17 -8.73 -10.55
CA THR A 111 5.58 -9.93 -9.83
C THR A 111 4.86 -10.06 -8.49
N LEU A 112 4.95 -11.24 -7.88
CA LEU A 112 4.43 -11.46 -6.54
C LEU A 112 5.03 -10.47 -5.52
N GLU A 113 6.33 -10.21 -5.60
CA GLU A 113 7.04 -9.25 -4.74
C GLU A 113 6.49 -7.83 -4.90
N SER A 114 6.15 -7.43 -6.13
CA SER A 114 5.60 -6.10 -6.41
C SER A 114 4.21 -5.88 -5.79
N LEU A 115 3.47 -6.96 -5.50
CA LEU A 115 2.11 -6.92 -4.97
C LEU A 115 2.04 -7.40 -3.51
N GLU A 116 3.11 -7.95 -2.93
CA GLU A 116 3.09 -8.58 -1.61
C GLU A 116 2.58 -7.65 -0.51
N LEU A 117 2.86 -6.34 -0.65
CA LEU A 117 2.44 -5.31 0.29
C LEU A 117 0.92 -5.34 0.54
N ILE A 118 0.14 -5.67 -0.48
CA ILE A 118 -1.32 -5.74 -0.40
C ILE A 118 -1.78 -6.90 0.49
N ALA A 119 -1.03 -8.01 0.52
CA ALA A 119 -1.36 -9.13 1.39
C ALA A 119 -0.98 -8.87 2.87
N LEU A 120 -0.17 -7.84 3.13
CA LEU A 120 0.27 -7.42 4.45
C LEU A 120 -0.61 -6.31 5.07
N THR A 121 -1.58 -5.78 4.32
CA THR A 121 -2.50 -4.76 4.84
C THR A 121 -3.58 -5.39 5.71
N GLU A 122 -3.91 -4.73 6.82
CA GLU A 122 -5.01 -5.11 7.72
C GLU A 122 -5.97 -3.92 7.84
N PRO A 123 -7.30 -4.11 7.74
CA PRO A 123 -8.00 -5.37 7.42
C PRO A 123 -7.67 -5.90 6.01
N LYS A 124 -7.87 -7.19 5.75
CA LYS A 124 -7.59 -7.72 4.40
C LYS A 124 -8.60 -7.19 3.38
N PRO A 125 -8.15 -6.77 2.18
CA PRO A 125 -9.06 -6.34 1.11
C PRO A 125 -9.82 -7.53 0.52
N ASP A 126 -11.07 -7.31 0.14
CA ASP A 126 -11.92 -8.34 -0.48
C ASP A 126 -11.53 -8.57 -1.95
N VAL A 127 -11.12 -7.49 -2.62
CA VAL A 127 -10.85 -7.46 -4.07
C VAL A 127 -9.60 -6.64 -4.36
N LEU A 128 -8.71 -7.23 -5.15
CA LEU A 128 -7.59 -6.59 -5.82
C LEU A 128 -7.92 -6.45 -7.32
N LEU A 129 -8.02 -5.22 -7.79
CA LEU A 129 -8.15 -4.90 -9.21
C LEU A 129 -6.75 -4.69 -9.80
N VAL A 130 -6.41 -5.39 -10.88
CA VAL A 130 -5.14 -5.20 -11.58
C VAL A 130 -5.42 -4.54 -12.93
N GLY A 131 -4.99 -3.29 -13.07
CA GLY A 131 -5.04 -2.51 -14.30
C GLY A 131 -3.82 -2.80 -15.17
N SER A 132 -4.01 -3.54 -16.26
CA SER A 132 -2.94 -4.00 -17.16
C SER A 132 -2.43 -2.95 -18.17
N GLY A 133 -2.84 -1.70 -18.04
CA GLY A 133 -2.56 -0.65 -19.04
C GLY A 133 -3.62 -0.63 -20.15
N ARG A 134 -3.17 -0.60 -21.41
CA ARG A 134 -4.04 -0.49 -22.60
C ARG A 134 -4.65 -1.81 -23.07
N VAL A 135 -4.11 -2.95 -22.64
CA VAL A 135 -4.44 -4.27 -23.22
C VAL A 135 -5.29 -5.07 -22.23
N PHE A 136 -6.53 -5.38 -22.62
CA PHE A 136 -7.50 -6.07 -21.77
C PHE A 136 -7.29 -7.60 -21.65
N ASN A 137 -6.47 -8.22 -22.51
CA ASN A 137 -6.35 -9.69 -22.59
C ASN A 137 -5.07 -10.26 -21.98
N MET A 138 -4.50 -9.61 -20.98
CA MET A 138 -3.32 -10.11 -20.29
C MET A 138 -3.72 -10.98 -19.10
N ARG A 139 -3.09 -12.16 -19.02
CA ARG A 139 -3.33 -13.12 -17.94
C ARG A 139 -2.23 -12.96 -16.90
N LEU A 140 -2.64 -12.67 -15.66
CA LEU A 140 -1.71 -12.60 -14.54
C LEU A 140 -1.12 -13.99 -14.23
N ASP A 141 0.09 -14.01 -13.71
CA ASP A 141 0.77 -15.24 -13.30
C ASP A 141 -0.15 -16.07 -12.36
N PRO A 142 -0.41 -17.36 -12.68
CA PRO A 142 -1.19 -18.25 -11.83
C PRO A 142 -0.69 -18.34 -10.38
N GLN A 143 0.62 -18.16 -10.14
CA GLN A 143 1.21 -18.15 -8.80
C GLN A 143 0.73 -16.95 -7.98
N ILE A 144 0.63 -15.76 -8.61
CA ILE A 144 0.10 -14.55 -7.97
C ILE A 144 -1.38 -14.77 -7.62
N MET A 145 -2.17 -15.29 -8.57
CA MET A 145 -3.59 -15.60 -8.35
C MET A 145 -3.79 -16.58 -7.18
N ALA A 146 -2.98 -17.64 -7.12
CA ALA A 146 -3.03 -18.63 -6.05
C ALA A 146 -2.63 -18.04 -4.68
N TYR A 147 -1.61 -17.18 -4.66
CA TYR A 147 -1.15 -16.51 -3.45
C TYR A 147 -2.24 -15.62 -2.85
N PHE A 148 -2.85 -14.74 -3.65
CA PHE A 148 -3.92 -13.85 -3.18
C PHE A 148 -5.17 -14.62 -2.77
N LYS A 149 -5.54 -15.66 -3.52
CA LYS A 149 -6.63 -16.57 -3.15
C LYS A 149 -6.41 -17.21 -1.78
N LYS A 150 -5.19 -17.65 -1.47
CA LYS A 150 -4.83 -18.20 -0.15
C LYS A 150 -4.98 -17.16 0.97
N HIS A 151 -4.78 -15.88 0.67
CA HIS A 151 -4.98 -14.80 1.62
C HIS A 151 -6.44 -14.34 1.75
N GLY A 152 -7.36 -14.91 0.95
CA GLY A 152 -8.78 -14.56 0.94
C GLY A 152 -9.12 -13.38 0.02
N ILE A 153 -8.19 -12.97 -0.84
CA ILE A 153 -8.31 -11.79 -1.70
C ILE A 153 -8.65 -12.26 -3.12
N ARG A 154 -9.74 -11.73 -3.69
CA ARG A 154 -10.11 -11.97 -5.10
C ARG A 154 -9.29 -11.07 -6.01
N VAL A 155 -8.78 -11.59 -7.11
CA VAL A 155 -8.01 -10.80 -8.08
C VAL A 155 -8.77 -10.74 -9.40
N ASP A 156 -9.06 -9.52 -9.86
CA ASP A 156 -9.69 -9.27 -11.16
C ASP A 156 -8.76 -8.42 -12.03
N VAL A 157 -8.43 -8.92 -13.22
CA VAL A 157 -7.56 -8.25 -14.18
C VAL A 157 -8.41 -7.58 -15.25
N MET A 158 -8.16 -6.30 -15.51
CA MET A 158 -8.85 -5.51 -16.54
C MET A 158 -7.93 -4.39 -17.04
N ASP A 159 -8.35 -3.65 -18.06
CA ASP A 159 -7.61 -2.46 -18.49
C ASP A 159 -7.61 -1.40 -17.39
N THR A 160 -6.59 -0.54 -17.40
CA THR A 160 -6.38 0.48 -16.37
C THR A 160 -7.58 1.43 -16.20
N ARG A 161 -8.28 1.78 -17.30
CA ARG A 161 -9.42 2.70 -17.26
C ARG A 161 -10.60 2.06 -16.53
N ASN A 162 -10.92 0.82 -16.88
CA ASN A 162 -11.99 0.08 -16.22
C ASN A 162 -11.64 -0.22 -14.76
N ALA A 163 -10.39 -0.58 -14.46
CA ALA A 163 -9.93 -0.81 -13.09
C ALA A 163 -10.11 0.44 -12.21
N ALA A 164 -9.74 1.62 -12.71
CA ALA A 164 -9.92 2.88 -11.98
C ALA A 164 -11.40 3.20 -11.74
N ALA A 165 -12.26 3.00 -12.74
CA ALA A 165 -13.70 3.22 -12.59
C ALA A 165 -14.33 2.25 -11.58
N THR A 166 -14.02 0.95 -11.68
CA THR A 166 -14.49 -0.07 -10.74
C THR A 166 -13.99 0.20 -9.33
N PHE A 167 -12.72 0.59 -9.17
CA PHE A 167 -12.19 1.00 -7.87
C PHE A 167 -13.01 2.13 -7.25
N ASN A 168 -13.28 3.20 -7.99
CA ASN A 168 -14.05 4.33 -7.47
C ASN A 168 -15.46 3.93 -7.01
N VAL A 169 -16.14 3.08 -7.79
CA VAL A 169 -17.48 2.56 -7.43
C VAL A 169 -17.40 1.74 -6.15
N LEU A 170 -16.53 0.73 -6.10
CA LEU A 170 -16.40 -0.16 -4.94
C LEU A 170 -15.94 0.59 -3.69
N ASN A 171 -15.02 1.55 -3.83
CA ASN A 171 -14.56 2.38 -2.73
C ASN A 171 -15.67 3.31 -2.22
N SER A 172 -16.52 3.83 -3.13
CA SER A 172 -17.68 4.64 -2.74
C SER A 172 -18.71 3.86 -1.92
N GLU A 173 -18.82 2.55 -2.15
CA GLU A 173 -19.67 1.60 -1.39
C GLU A 173 -19.05 1.13 -0.06
N ASP A 174 -17.93 1.73 0.37
CA ASP A 174 -17.20 1.37 1.61
C ASP A 174 -16.72 -0.09 1.63
N ARG A 175 -16.49 -0.66 0.45
CA ARG A 175 -15.87 -1.98 0.31
C ARG A 175 -14.36 -1.87 0.41
N LEU A 176 -13.73 -2.88 1.01
CA LEU A 176 -12.28 -2.96 1.09
C LEU A 176 -11.70 -3.41 -0.26
N VAL A 177 -11.54 -2.47 -1.17
CA VAL A 177 -10.97 -2.67 -2.50
C VAL A 177 -9.58 -2.05 -2.59
N VAL A 178 -8.69 -2.73 -3.29
CA VAL A 178 -7.37 -2.19 -3.66
C VAL A 178 -7.23 -2.28 -5.18
N ALA A 179 -6.60 -1.28 -5.80
CA ALA A 179 -6.31 -1.29 -7.22
C ALA A 179 -4.81 -1.10 -7.49
N ALA A 180 -4.20 -2.02 -8.22
CA ALA A 180 -2.85 -1.89 -8.76
C ALA A 180 -2.95 -1.44 -10.22
N LEU A 181 -2.63 -0.17 -10.49
CA LEU A 181 -2.88 0.47 -11.77
C LEU A 181 -1.56 0.79 -12.47
N LEU A 182 -1.32 0.16 -13.63
CA LEU A 182 -0.21 0.51 -14.50
C LEU A 182 -0.49 1.79 -15.27
N LYS A 183 0.52 2.68 -15.35
CA LYS A 183 0.53 3.78 -16.32
C LYS A 183 0.44 3.23 -17.76
N LEU A 184 -0.13 4.01 -18.68
CA LEU A 184 -0.38 3.53 -20.04
C LEU A 184 0.86 3.58 -20.95
N ASP A 185 1.82 4.44 -20.63
CA ASP A 185 3.08 4.60 -21.32
C ASP A 185 4.21 4.02 -20.46
N PRO A 186 4.89 2.95 -20.92
CA PRO A 186 6.00 2.37 -20.17
C PRO A 186 7.23 3.28 -20.14
N HIS A 187 7.36 4.25 -21.04
CA HIS A 187 8.51 5.17 -21.07
C HIS A 187 8.41 6.21 -19.95
N ASP A 188 9.58 6.62 -19.45
CA ASP A 188 9.66 7.74 -18.51
C ASP A 188 9.67 9.05 -19.29
N PRO A 189 8.91 10.06 -18.87
CA PRO A 189 8.92 11.34 -19.55
C PRO A 189 10.31 11.97 -19.49
N PRO A 190 10.75 12.67 -20.56
CA PRO A 190 12.03 13.33 -20.55
C PRO A 190 12.12 14.38 -19.41
N PRO A 191 13.32 14.64 -18.86
CA PRO A 191 13.50 15.65 -17.83
C PRO A 191 12.95 17.01 -18.27
N GLY A 192 12.17 17.67 -17.41
CA GLY A 192 11.54 18.97 -17.73
C GLY A 192 10.17 18.90 -18.41
N TYR A 193 9.72 17.72 -18.87
CA TYR A 193 8.38 17.52 -19.42
C TYR A 193 7.27 17.95 -18.44
N PHE A 194 7.48 17.70 -17.14
CA PHE A 194 6.47 17.96 -16.11
C PHE A 194 6.20 19.45 -15.84
N ALA A 195 7.21 20.30 -16.02
CA ALA A 195 7.03 21.76 -15.97
C ALA A 195 6.20 22.25 -17.17
N ALA A 196 6.41 21.65 -18.35
CA ALA A 196 5.65 21.96 -19.55
C ALA A 196 4.21 21.42 -19.51
N ALA A 197 4.01 20.18 -19.02
CA ALA A 197 2.70 19.56 -18.91
C ALA A 197 1.78 20.29 -17.90
N ALA A 198 2.33 20.76 -16.77
CA ALA A 198 1.57 21.57 -15.81
C ALA A 198 1.14 22.93 -16.38
N ALA A 199 1.83 23.45 -17.40
CA ALA A 199 1.48 24.67 -18.11
C ALA A 199 0.52 24.45 -19.30
N ALA A 200 0.36 23.19 -19.75
CA ALA A 200 -0.30 22.87 -21.02
C ALA A 200 -1.78 22.49 -20.90
N ASP A 201 -2.40 22.49 -19.72
CA ASP A 201 -3.81 22.10 -19.59
C ASP A 201 -4.78 23.25 -19.26
N PRO A 202 -5.18 24.02 -20.28
CA PRO A 202 -6.48 24.68 -20.31
C PRO A 202 -7.43 24.06 -21.37
N MET A 203 -7.17 22.85 -21.89
CA MET A 203 -7.80 22.38 -23.12
C MET A 203 -8.67 21.11 -22.99
N LEU A 204 -8.89 20.59 -21.80
CA LEU A 204 -9.90 19.53 -21.56
C LEU A 204 -11.32 20.05 -21.26
N GLU A 205 -11.63 21.33 -21.48
CA GLU A 205 -13.01 21.87 -21.34
C GLU A 205 -13.79 21.93 -22.67
N LYS A 206 -13.16 21.67 -23.83
CA LYS A 206 -13.82 21.80 -25.14
C LYS A 206 -14.41 20.52 -25.74
N ALA A 207 -14.29 19.36 -25.08
CA ALA A 207 -14.79 18.09 -25.62
C ALA A 207 -16.22 17.71 -25.19
N HIS A 208 -16.85 18.44 -24.26
CA HIS A 208 -18.26 18.21 -23.86
C HIS A 208 -19.23 19.32 -24.30
N GLY A 209 -18.90 20.02 -25.39
CA GLY A 209 -19.74 21.08 -25.95
C GLY A 209 -20.30 20.77 -27.34
N ARG A 210 -21.15 19.74 -27.49
CA ARG A 210 -22.18 19.68 -28.56
C ARG A 210 -23.37 18.80 -28.14
N ARG A 211 -24.32 19.39 -27.40
CA ARG A 211 -25.75 19.12 -27.60
C ARG A 211 -26.34 20.41 -28.18
N GLY A 212 -26.46 20.46 -29.50
CA GLY A 212 -27.29 21.46 -30.15
C GLY A 212 -28.76 21.01 -30.06
N PRO A 213 -29.71 21.91 -29.76
CA PRO A 213 -31.13 21.60 -29.91
C PRO A 213 -31.49 21.75 -31.39
N GLN A 214 -32.05 20.70 -31.99
CA GLN A 214 -33.01 20.78 -33.08
C GLN A 214 -34.20 19.90 -32.71
#